data_AF-A0A392Q335-F1
#
_entry.id   AF-A0A392Q335-F1
#
_cell.length_a   1.000
_cell.length_b   1.000
_cell.length_c   1.000
_cell.angle_alpha   90.00
_cell.angle_beta   90.00
_cell.angle_gamma   90.00
#
_symmetry.space_group_name_H-M   'P 1'
#
loop_
_entity.id
_entity.type
_entity.pdbx_description
1 polymer ?
#
loop_
_entity_poly.entity_id
_entity_poly.type
_entity_poly.pdbx_seq_one_letter_code
_entity_poly.pdbx_strand_id
1 'polypeptide(L)' 'TLEAYVLREEANHWWKNAKQRIGAGGVVITWEMFKREFLIKYFPADVRNRKVVELMELKQ' A
#
# COMPACT_ATOMS: atom_id res chain seq x y z
N THR A 1 -14.22 -16.73 3.18
CA THR A 1 -13.35 -17.60 4.00
C THR A 1 -12.76 -16.79 5.13
N LEU A 2 -12.21 -17.43 6.16
CA LEU A 2 -11.53 -16.75 7.28
C LEU A 2 -10.39 -15.83 6.77
N GLU A 3 -9.68 -16.24 5.72
CA GLU A 3 -8.62 -15.45 5.07
C GLU A 3 -9.11 -14.08 4.57
N ALA A 4 -10.24 -14.03 3.87
CA ALA A 4 -10.79 -12.76 3.37
C ALA A 4 -11.20 -11.81 4.50
N TYR A 5 -11.62 -12.38 5.65
CA TYR A 5 -11.93 -11.59 6.84
C TYR A 5 -10.66 -11.02 7.48
N VAL A 6 -9.62 -11.84 7.65
CA VAL A 6 -8.33 -11.39 8.20
C VAL A 6 -7.70 -10.28 7.36
N LEU A 7 -7.69 -10.43 6.03
CA LEU A 7 -7.17 -9.41 5.11
C LEU A 7 -7.96 -8.11 5.17
N ARG A 8 -9.29 -8.19 5.32
CA ARG A 8 -10.16 -7.02 5.49
C ARG A 8 -9.84 -6.27 6.78
N GLU A 9 -9.69 -7.01 7.88
CA GLU A 9 -9.36 -6.40 9.18
C GLU A 9 -7.97 -5.77 9.18
N GLU A 10 -6.99 -6.42 8.55
CA GLU A 10 -5.65 -5.84 8.37
C GLU A 10 -5.71 -4.53 7.58
N ALA A 11 -6.44 -4.51 6.45
CA ALA A 11 -6.60 -3.32 5.62
C ALA A 11 -7.32 -2.18 6.37
N ASN A 12 -8.37 -2.50 7.13
CA ASN A 12 -9.09 -1.54 7.96
C ASN A 12 -8.19 -0.93 9.04
N HIS A 13 -7.44 -1.78 9.74
CA HIS A 13 -6.53 -1.35 10.80
C HIS A 13 -5.42 -0.45 10.24
N TRP A 14 -4.78 -0.87 9.14
CA TRP A 14 -3.78 -0.05 8.46
C TRP A 14 -4.35 1.31 8.03
N TRP A 15 -5.52 1.31 7.38
CA TRP A 15 -6.09 2.55 6.84
C TRP A 15 -6.44 3.54 7.95
N LYS A 16 -6.96 3.06 9.09
CA LYS A 16 -7.24 3.91 10.26
C LYS A 16 -5.99 4.67 10.72
N ASN A 17 -4.85 3.99 10.81
CA ASN A 17 -3.58 4.60 11.23
C ASN A 17 -3.01 5.54 10.16
N ALA A 18 -3.04 5.14 8.88
CA ALA A 18 -2.56 5.96 7.77
C ALA A 18 -3.35 7.26 7.65
N LYS A 19 -4.68 7.19 7.80
CA LYS A 19 -5.59 8.34 7.74
C LYS A 19 -5.28 9.40 8.80
N GLN A 20 -4.97 8.97 10.02
CA GLN A 20 -4.58 9.88 11.11
C GLN A 20 -3.28 10.62 10.80
N ARG A 21 -2.29 9.92 10.24
CA ARG A 21 -1.01 10.51 9.87
C ARG A 21 -1.13 11.53 8.75
N ILE A 22 -1.80 11.18 7.67
CA ILE A 22 -1.83 12.02 6.45
C ILE A 22 -2.93 13.10 6.49
N GLY A 23 -3.95 12.93 7.35
CA GLY A 23 -5.02 13.91 7.58
C GLY A 23 -4.83 14.73 8.86
N ALA A 24 -3.65 14.72 9.47
CA ALA A 24 -3.37 15.48 10.69
C ALA A 24 -3.67 16.98 10.48
N GLY A 25 -4.21 17.64 11.52
CA GLY A 25 -4.54 19.06 11.45
C GLY A 25 -5.73 19.41 10.55
N GLY A 26 -6.59 18.44 10.22
CA GLY A 26 -7.78 18.67 9.38
C GLY A 26 -7.48 18.73 7.88
N VAL A 27 -6.29 18.29 7.45
CA VAL A 27 -5.90 18.24 6.04
C VAL A 27 -6.83 17.30 5.27
N VAL A 28 -7.36 17.78 4.15
CA VAL A 28 -8.15 16.96 3.21
C VAL A 28 -7.23 15.93 2.56
N ILE A 29 -7.57 14.66 2.71
CA ILE A 29 -6.81 13.56 2.13
C ILE A 29 -7.15 13.44 0.65
N THR A 30 -6.20 13.76 -0.22
CA THR A 30 -6.36 13.60 -1.67
C THR A 30 -6.18 12.14 -2.09
N TRP A 31 -6.69 11.82 -3.28
CA TRP A 31 -6.47 10.50 -3.90
C TRP A 31 -4.99 10.16 -4.09
N GLU A 32 -4.15 11.17 -4.36
CA GLU A 32 -2.71 10.99 -4.54
C GLU A 32 -2.01 10.61 -3.24
N MET A 33 -2.38 11.25 -2.12
CA MET A 33 -1.86 10.91 -0.80
C MET A 33 -2.22 9.47 -0.39
N PHE A 34 -3.47 9.06 -0.65
CA PHE A 34 -3.89 7.67 -0.46
C PHE A 34 -3.03 6.71 -1.28
N LYS A 35 -2.89 6.94 -2.59
CA LYS A 35 -2.10 6.07 -3.48
C LYS A 35 -0.66 5.93 -2.99
N ARG A 36 -0.03 7.01 -2.54
CA ARG A 36 1.34 6.99 -2.03
C ARG A 36 1.47 6.07 -0.82
N GLU A 37 0.63 6.24 0.19
CA GLU A 37 0.65 5.40 1.40
C GLU A 37 0.34 3.93 1.10
N PHE A 38 -0.64 3.69 0.22
CA PHE A 38 -1.02 2.35 -0.21
C PHE A 38 0.14 1.62 -0.90
N LEU A 39 0.81 2.29 -1.84
CA LEU A 39 1.97 1.73 -2.54
C LEU A 39 3.15 1.48 -1.60
N ILE A 40 3.39 2.33 -0.61
CA ILE A 40 4.45 2.11 0.38
C ILE A 40 4.18 0.85 1.20
N LYS A 41 2.94 0.65 1.68
CA LYS A 41 2.58 -0.48 2.55
C LYS A 41 2.55 -1.82 1.81
N TYR A 42 1.93 -1.86 0.64
CA TYR A 42 1.62 -3.14 -0.04
C TYR A 42 2.53 -3.41 -1.24
N PHE A 43 3.25 -2.40 -1.73
CA PHE A 43 4.17 -2.52 -2.86
C PHE A 43 5.53 -1.89 -2.52
N PRO A 44 6.22 -2.38 -1.46
CA PRO A 44 7.53 -1.86 -1.09
C PRO A 44 8.50 -1.94 -2.27
N ALA A 45 9.54 -1.10 -2.24
CA ALA A 45 10.49 -0.99 -3.33
C ALA A 45 11.06 -2.35 -3.75
N ASP A 46 11.23 -3.28 -2.81
CA ASP A 46 11.73 -4.63 -3.07
C ASP A 46 10.80 -5.46 -3.96
N VAL A 47 9.47 -5.35 -3.80
CA VAL A 47 8.50 -6.03 -4.67
C VAL A 47 8.52 -5.42 -6.07
N ARG A 48 8.69 -4.10 -6.17
CA ARG A 48 8.85 -3.43 -7.48
C ARG A 48 10.17 -3.82 -8.14
N ASN A 49 11.26 -3.85 -7.39
CA ASN A 49 12.59 -4.21 -7.87
C ASN A 49 12.64 -5.66 -8.33
N ARG A 50 12.01 -6.60 -7.61
CA ARG A 50 11.88 -8.00 -8.05
C ARG A 50 11.15 -8.12 -9.38
N LYS A 51 10.03 -7.39 -9.56
CA LYS A 51 9.33 -7.38 -10.86
C LYS A 51 10.16 -6.78 -11.99
N VAL A 52 11.02 -5.80 -11.70
CA VAL A 52 11.96 -5.24 -12.70
C VAL A 52 13.03 -6.26 -13.08
N VAL A 53 13.57 -7.00 -12.10
CA VAL A 53 14.55 -8.07 -12.35
C VAL A 53 13.90 -9.21 -13.14
N GLU A 54 12.72 -9.70 -12.74
CA GLU A 54 11.97 -10.72 -13.50
C GLU A 54 11.72 -10.28 -14.94
N LEU A 55 11.39 -9.01 -15.17
CA LEU A 55 11.20 -8.47 -16.53
C LEU A 55 12.50 -8.41 -17.34
N MET A 56 13.64 -8.18 -16.69
CA MET A 56 14.96 -8.19 -17.34
C MET A 56 15.37 -9.62 -17.70
N GLU A 57 15.16 -10.59 -16.81
CA GLU A 57 15.47 -12.00 -17.03
C GLU A 57 14.57 -12.64 -18.09
N LEU A 58 13.30 -12.23 -18.20
CA LEU A 58 12.38 -12.70 -19.25
C LEU A 58 12.74 -12.22 -20.67
N LYS A 59 13.57 -11.18 -20.79
CA LYS A 59 14.01 -10.62 -22.08
C LYS A 59 15.33 -11.23 -22.57
N GLN A 60 15.95 -12.10 -21.79
CA GLN A 60 17.19 -12.80 -22.13
C GLN A 60 16.90 -14.21 -22.63
#